data_AF-A0A3L6JDJ9-F1
#
_entry.id   AF-A0A3L6JDJ9-F1
#
_cell.length_a   1.000
_cell.length_b   1.000
_cell.length_c   1.000
_cell.angle_alpha   90.00
_cell.angle_beta   90.00
_cell.angle_gamma   90.00
#
_symmetry.space_group_name_H-M   'P 1'
#
loop_
_entity.id
_entity.type
_entity.pdbx_description
1 polymer ?
#
loop_
_entity_poly.entity_id
_entity_poly.type
_entity_poly.pdbx_seq_one_letter_code
_entity_poly.pdbx_strand_id
1 'polypeptide(L)'
;MAAFVAMAYIVYRIMSGRWDWGIPYLFITTVFRLLSLLVFFLAVMMVNSLASPMIGGQTLNTLLAGLYNTLILHSWVMEPYGLTSPLANIEEVFASFRGSLLMILNTLWQQTFTFLYFLFAAVGVALFLQSLVRMDHKFVGGAFISIQLILVVAAFREVSSVPNFVQFPSDFFYFLGSNVQLLALISFAYLEISYQMIYSYSVGKPVEEREETLKKQLLALRMATRKQDAIERGETVSSTAMSRSSGATVFSFVREAIERRVVGTSEALENLDAVADVRRLQNFVDEILRNDPAARDELTARAAAPSQGYVVRSTVLGSVFRLGCVVAISFLLMNPSVFVALLSLPPGISDSVELLQPEFILLFLVPMILLFPFVAMLIGSLVAREGEIKPDKEEKEKLRKEKKELKAKKRAAEKARKERSRIRKEVRGEAEEKDEWDRAIEQVKQ
;
A
#
# COMPACT_ATOMS: atom_id res chain seq x y z
N MET A 1 15.58 -2.26 -0.13
CA MET A 1 15.83 -3.64 0.36
C MET A 1 17.00 -3.68 1.35
N ALA A 2 18.21 -3.23 0.98
CA ALA A 2 19.38 -3.25 1.86
C ALA A 2 19.15 -2.56 3.22
N ALA A 3 18.50 -1.39 3.25
CA ALA A 3 18.19 -0.68 4.50
C ALA A 3 17.29 -1.48 5.46
N PHE A 4 16.29 -2.20 4.94
CA PHE A 4 15.43 -3.06 5.75
C PHE A 4 16.21 -4.25 6.31
N VAL A 5 17.05 -4.89 5.49
CA VAL A 5 17.89 -6.02 5.93
C VAL A 5 18.89 -5.55 6.99
N ALA A 6 19.50 -4.38 6.82
CA ALA A 6 20.39 -3.79 7.82
C ALA A 6 19.64 -3.48 9.13
N MET A 7 18.44 -2.93 9.04
CA MET A 7 17.58 -2.67 10.22
C MET A 7 17.24 -3.97 10.95
N ALA A 8 16.76 -4.99 10.22
CA ALA A 8 16.42 -6.29 10.77
C ALA A 8 17.65 -6.99 11.37
N TYR A 9 18.82 -6.87 10.73
CA TYR A 9 20.07 -7.43 11.23
C TYR A 9 20.52 -6.77 12.54
N ILE A 10 20.38 -5.45 12.67
CA ILE A 10 20.73 -4.75 13.91
C ILE A 10 19.78 -5.16 15.04
N VAL A 11 18.48 -5.22 14.78
CA VAL A 11 17.51 -5.69 15.77
C VAL A 11 17.80 -7.15 16.16
N TYR A 12 18.10 -8.01 15.19
CA TYR A 12 18.52 -9.39 15.47
C TYR A 12 19.79 -9.44 16.34
N ARG A 13 20.79 -8.60 16.05
CA ARG A 13 22.03 -8.51 16.83
C ARG A 13 21.79 -8.04 18.26
N ILE A 14 20.97 -7.01 18.46
CA ILE A 14 20.58 -6.50 19.79
C ILE A 14 19.86 -7.59 20.60
N MET A 15 19.10 -8.42 19.91
CA MET A 15 18.32 -9.52 20.50
C MET A 15 19.05 -10.88 20.46
N SER A 16 20.32 -10.92 20.04
CA SER A 16 21.06 -12.17 19.89
C SER A 16 21.17 -12.91 21.22
N GLY A 17 20.96 -14.23 21.19
CA GLY A 17 20.87 -15.07 22.40
C GLY A 17 19.49 -15.16 23.05
N ARG A 18 18.48 -14.41 22.56
CA ARG A 18 17.07 -14.53 23.00
C ARG A 18 16.15 -15.10 21.92
N TRP A 19 16.62 -15.17 20.69
CA TRP A 19 15.94 -15.85 19.59
C TRP A 19 16.06 -17.36 19.74
N ASP A 20 14.98 -18.00 20.19
CA ASP A 20 14.83 -19.46 20.13
C ASP A 20 13.66 -19.80 19.21
N TRP A 21 13.99 -20.45 18.09
CA TRP A 21 13.03 -20.86 17.06
C TRP A 21 11.98 -21.85 17.55
N GLY A 22 12.21 -22.52 18.69
CA GLY A 22 11.24 -23.39 19.35
C GLY A 22 10.15 -22.65 20.12
N ILE A 23 10.33 -21.36 20.44
CA ILE A 23 9.41 -20.60 21.29
C ILE A 23 8.00 -20.48 20.74
N PRO A 24 7.76 -20.21 19.43
CA PRO A 24 6.40 -20.19 18.90
C PRO A 24 5.65 -21.49 19.15
N TYR A 25 6.32 -22.63 18.95
CA TYR A 25 5.75 -23.94 19.23
C TYR A 25 5.51 -24.16 20.73
N LEU A 26 6.48 -23.81 21.58
CA LEU A 26 6.35 -23.93 23.04
C LEU A 26 5.23 -23.05 23.60
N PHE A 27 5.07 -21.83 23.10
CA PHE A 27 3.99 -20.93 23.51
C PHE A 27 2.62 -21.50 23.14
N ILE A 28 2.44 -21.90 21.87
CA ILE A 28 1.18 -22.48 21.37
C ILE A 28 0.81 -23.74 22.15
N THR A 29 1.75 -24.67 22.32
CA THR A 29 1.53 -25.90 23.09
C THR A 29 1.19 -25.61 24.55
N THR A 30 1.82 -24.61 25.16
CA THR A 30 1.50 -24.20 26.55
C THR A 30 0.12 -23.57 26.67
N VAL A 31 -0.35 -22.81 25.67
CA VAL A 31 -1.75 -22.32 25.62
C VAL A 31 -2.73 -23.49 25.51
N PHE A 32 -2.45 -24.47 24.65
CA PHE A 32 -3.28 -25.68 24.55
C PHE A 32 -3.31 -26.45 25.88
N ARG A 33 -2.17 -26.60 26.57
CA ARG A 33 -2.10 -27.20 27.91
C ARG A 33 -2.97 -26.47 28.92
N LEU A 34 -2.94 -25.14 28.94
CA LEU A 34 -3.80 -24.33 29.82
C LEU A 34 -5.28 -24.58 29.51
N LEU A 35 -5.67 -24.55 28.24
CA LEU A 35 -7.05 -24.80 27.81
C LEU A 35 -7.52 -26.21 28.20
N SER A 36 -6.70 -27.24 27.95
CA SER A 36 -6.99 -28.61 28.36
C SER A 36 -7.16 -28.74 29.88
N LEU A 37 -6.31 -28.06 30.66
CA LEU A 37 -6.37 -28.06 32.13
C LEU A 37 -7.65 -27.38 32.64
N LEU A 38 -8.05 -26.27 32.02
CA LEU A 38 -9.29 -25.55 32.34
C LEU A 38 -10.53 -26.36 31.98
N VAL A 39 -10.57 -26.97 30.79
CA VAL A 39 -11.69 -27.82 30.36
C VAL A 39 -11.83 -29.03 31.29
N PHE A 40 -10.70 -29.65 31.67
CA PHE A 40 -10.70 -30.73 32.65
C PHE A 40 -11.28 -30.27 34.00
N PHE A 41 -10.84 -29.14 34.51
CA PHE A 41 -11.34 -28.59 35.78
C PHE A 41 -12.84 -28.31 35.72
N LEU A 42 -13.32 -27.71 34.64
CA LEU A 42 -14.74 -27.48 34.42
C LEU A 42 -15.53 -28.79 34.37
N ALA A 43 -15.04 -29.79 33.64
CA ALA A 43 -15.68 -31.11 33.57
C ALA A 43 -15.74 -31.78 34.95
N VAL A 44 -14.66 -31.71 35.72
CA VAL A 44 -14.57 -32.19 37.11
C VAL A 44 -15.60 -31.48 38.01
N MET A 45 -15.66 -30.15 37.95
CA MET A 45 -16.61 -29.36 38.74
C MET A 45 -18.06 -29.66 38.35
N MET A 46 -18.34 -29.84 37.06
CA MET A 46 -19.66 -30.21 36.55
C MET A 46 -20.06 -31.60 37.02
N VAL A 47 -19.20 -32.60 36.87
CA VAL A 47 -19.46 -33.97 37.34
C VAL A 47 -19.68 -34.00 38.86
N ASN A 48 -18.86 -33.28 39.63
CA ASN A 48 -19.02 -33.21 41.08
C ASN A 48 -20.35 -32.52 41.47
N SER A 49 -20.72 -31.43 40.77
CA SER A 49 -21.98 -30.72 41.03
C SER A 49 -23.23 -31.55 40.68
N LEU A 50 -23.17 -32.38 39.63
CA LEU A 50 -24.28 -33.23 39.19
C LEU A 50 -24.38 -34.50 40.05
N ALA A 51 -23.25 -35.05 40.49
CA ALA A 51 -23.21 -36.26 41.29
C ALA A 51 -23.51 -36.03 42.78
N SER A 52 -23.14 -34.87 43.33
CA SER A 52 -23.38 -34.50 44.73
C SER A 52 -24.84 -34.70 45.18
N PRO A 53 -25.89 -34.29 44.43
CA PRO A 53 -27.27 -34.54 44.81
C PRO A 53 -27.71 -35.99 44.61
N MET A 54 -27.09 -36.73 43.68
CA MET A 54 -27.47 -38.12 43.38
C MET A 54 -26.90 -39.14 44.37
N ILE A 55 -25.74 -38.85 44.97
CA ILE A 55 -25.00 -39.80 45.84
C ILE A 55 -25.10 -39.39 47.32
N GLY A 56 -26.04 -38.50 47.67
CA GLY A 56 -26.32 -38.15 49.06
C GLY A 56 -25.17 -37.45 49.79
N GLY A 57 -24.36 -36.66 49.07
CA GLY A 57 -23.27 -35.86 49.67
C GLY A 57 -21.99 -36.63 50.00
N GLN A 58 -21.88 -37.93 49.68
CA GLN A 58 -20.58 -38.60 49.67
C GLN A 58 -19.79 -38.11 48.46
N THR A 59 -18.66 -37.46 48.72
CA THR A 59 -17.81 -36.89 47.68
C THR A 59 -17.21 -38.01 46.84
N LEU A 60 -17.25 -37.87 45.51
CA LEU A 60 -16.70 -38.83 44.53
C LEU A 60 -15.16 -38.88 44.56
N ASN A 61 -14.55 -38.95 45.75
CA ASN A 61 -13.13 -38.72 45.98
C ASN A 61 -12.23 -39.64 45.15
N THR A 62 -12.60 -40.91 45.09
CA THR A 62 -11.85 -41.95 44.37
C THR A 62 -12.01 -41.85 42.86
N LEU A 63 -13.19 -41.45 42.37
CA LEU A 63 -13.46 -41.31 40.94
C LEU A 63 -12.78 -40.05 40.38
N LEU A 64 -12.81 -38.95 41.13
CA LEU A 64 -12.08 -37.72 40.82
C LEU A 64 -10.56 -37.92 40.80
N ALA A 65 -10.00 -38.56 41.84
CA ALA A 65 -8.58 -38.90 41.88
C ALA A 65 -8.19 -39.86 40.74
N GLY A 66 -9.04 -40.85 40.43
CA GLY A 66 -8.82 -41.78 39.33
C GLY A 66 -8.85 -41.12 37.94
N LEU A 67 -9.82 -40.23 37.68
CA LEU A 67 -9.90 -39.46 36.43
C LEU A 67 -8.74 -38.49 36.27
N TYR A 68 -8.34 -37.81 37.35
CA TYR A 68 -7.19 -36.92 37.36
C TYR A 68 -5.89 -37.66 37.06
N ASN A 69 -5.65 -38.78 37.75
CA ASN A 69 -4.47 -39.61 37.55
C ASN A 69 -4.42 -40.18 36.13
N THR A 70 -5.53 -40.72 35.61
CA THR A 70 -5.55 -41.24 34.24
C THR A 70 -5.30 -40.16 33.20
N LEU A 71 -5.91 -38.97 33.32
CA LEU A 71 -5.66 -37.90 32.36
C LEU A 71 -4.26 -37.32 32.48
N ILE A 72 -3.74 -37.05 33.68
CA ILE A 72 -2.44 -36.37 33.81
C ILE A 72 -1.25 -37.33 33.66
N LEU A 73 -1.40 -38.61 34.04
CA LEU A 73 -0.34 -39.61 33.85
C LEU A 73 -0.37 -40.23 32.44
N HIS A 74 -1.49 -40.25 31.72
CA HIS A 74 -1.55 -40.82 30.37
C HIS A 74 -1.72 -39.79 29.23
N SER A 75 -2.10 -38.54 29.49
CA SER A 75 -2.15 -37.54 28.42
C SER A 75 -0.75 -36.96 28.16
N TRP A 76 -0.17 -37.38 27.04
CA TRP A 76 1.05 -36.81 26.45
C TRP A 76 1.01 -35.28 26.30
N VAL A 77 -0.18 -34.69 26.28
CA VAL A 77 -0.37 -33.25 26.16
C VAL A 77 0.15 -32.51 27.39
N MET A 78 0.16 -33.13 28.58
CA MET A 78 0.49 -32.47 29.85
C MET A 78 1.94 -32.61 30.34
N GLU A 79 2.78 -33.47 29.76
CA GLU A 79 4.23 -33.50 30.09
C GLU A 79 4.88 -32.20 29.61
N PRO A 80 5.44 -31.33 30.48
CA PRO A 80 6.23 -31.60 31.70
C PRO A 80 5.54 -31.30 33.05
N TYR A 81 4.25 -30.98 33.06
CA TYR A 81 3.46 -30.66 34.26
C TYR A 81 2.74 -31.88 34.84
N GLY A 82 3.10 -33.06 34.32
CA GLY A 82 2.61 -34.36 34.78
C GLY A 82 3.14 -34.69 36.17
N LEU A 83 2.39 -35.52 36.89
CA LEU A 83 2.82 -36.05 38.17
C LEU A 83 3.71 -37.28 37.96
N THR A 84 4.69 -37.47 38.84
CA THR A 84 5.51 -38.68 38.86
C THR A 84 4.84 -39.84 39.59
N SER A 85 3.75 -39.59 40.33
CA SER A 85 3.04 -40.60 41.12
C SER A 85 1.54 -40.31 41.19
N PRO A 86 0.69 -41.34 41.24
CA PRO A 86 -0.76 -41.18 41.34
C PRO A 86 -1.15 -40.59 42.70
N LEU A 87 -2.08 -39.63 42.69
CA LEU A 87 -2.63 -39.02 43.91
C LEU A 87 -3.80 -39.82 44.43
N ALA A 88 -3.87 -40.01 45.75
CA ALA A 88 -4.96 -40.75 46.39
C ALA A 88 -6.03 -39.83 47.00
N ASN A 89 -5.68 -38.58 47.27
CA ASN A 89 -6.56 -37.61 47.94
C ASN A 89 -6.99 -36.48 47.00
N ILE A 90 -8.25 -36.06 47.09
CA ILE A 90 -8.80 -34.90 46.37
C ILE A 90 -8.05 -33.60 46.73
N GLU A 91 -7.69 -33.40 47.99
CA GLU A 91 -7.00 -32.18 48.41
C GLU A 91 -5.64 -32.04 47.71
N GLU A 92 -4.93 -33.16 47.55
CA GLU A 92 -3.68 -33.23 46.79
C GLU A 92 -3.91 -32.95 45.30
N VAL A 93 -5.01 -33.45 44.73
CA VAL A 93 -5.41 -33.19 43.33
C VAL A 93 -5.64 -31.69 43.10
N PHE A 94 -6.38 -31.02 43.98
CA PHE A 94 -6.61 -29.57 43.88
C PHE A 94 -5.33 -28.75 44.13
N ALA A 95 -4.49 -29.16 45.08
CA ALA A 95 -3.21 -28.51 45.34
C ALA A 95 -2.25 -28.63 44.15
N SER A 96 -2.13 -29.83 43.58
CA SER A 96 -1.35 -30.11 42.37
C SER A 96 -1.87 -29.32 41.17
N PHE A 97 -3.19 -29.32 40.96
CA PHE A 97 -3.83 -28.52 39.91
C PHE A 97 -3.49 -27.03 40.03
N ARG A 98 -3.61 -26.46 41.24
CA ARG A 98 -3.26 -25.05 41.47
C ARG A 98 -1.77 -24.78 41.19
N GLY A 99 -0.90 -25.69 41.61
CA GLY A 99 0.55 -25.62 41.33
C GLY A 99 0.85 -25.64 39.84
N SER A 100 0.30 -26.62 39.10
CA SER A 100 0.48 -26.73 37.65
C SER A 100 -0.11 -25.55 36.90
N LEU A 101 -1.27 -25.03 37.31
CA LEU A 101 -1.88 -23.84 36.73
C LEU A 101 -0.98 -22.61 36.92
N LEU A 102 -0.47 -22.37 38.12
CA LEU A 102 0.46 -21.27 38.39
C LEU A 102 1.77 -21.42 37.61
N MET A 103 2.29 -22.64 37.49
CA MET A 103 3.49 -22.91 36.71
C MET A 103 3.27 -22.64 35.23
N ILE A 104 2.16 -23.12 34.65
CA ILE A 104 1.77 -22.86 33.25
C ILE A 104 1.59 -21.36 33.02
N LEU A 105 0.90 -20.66 33.92
CA LEU A 105 0.72 -19.20 33.81
C LEU A 105 2.05 -18.46 33.86
N ASN A 106 2.97 -18.84 34.75
CA ASN A 106 4.29 -18.24 34.81
C ASN A 106 5.09 -18.54 33.53
N THR A 107 5.06 -19.77 33.02
CA THR A 107 5.70 -20.14 31.75
C THR A 107 5.12 -19.34 30.59
N LEU A 108 3.79 -19.20 30.49
CA LEU A 108 3.15 -18.36 29.48
C LEU A 108 3.59 -16.91 29.63
N TRP A 109 3.62 -16.37 30.84
CA TRP A 109 4.09 -15.02 31.09
C TRP A 109 5.53 -14.80 30.60
N GLN A 110 6.43 -15.76 30.85
CA GLN A 110 7.81 -15.70 30.38
C GLN A 110 7.90 -15.80 28.85
N GLN A 111 7.12 -16.69 28.24
CA GLN A 111 7.17 -16.95 26.80
C GLN A 111 6.40 -15.93 25.95
N THR A 112 5.40 -15.22 26.52
CA THR A 112 4.56 -14.25 25.80
C THR A 112 5.40 -13.16 25.14
N PHE A 113 6.39 -12.61 25.85
CA PHE A 113 7.24 -11.54 25.31
C PHE A 113 8.10 -12.01 24.16
N THR A 114 8.70 -13.20 24.28
CA THR A 114 9.53 -13.76 23.22
C THR A 114 8.68 -14.19 22.01
N PHE A 115 7.47 -14.70 22.25
CA PHE A 115 6.49 -14.96 21.20
C PHE A 115 6.08 -13.67 20.47
N LEU A 116 5.86 -12.57 21.20
CA LEU A 116 5.58 -11.26 20.60
C LEU A 116 6.72 -10.78 19.70
N TYR A 117 7.99 -11.01 20.05
CA TYR A 117 9.12 -10.69 19.16
C TYR A 117 9.01 -11.42 17.82
N PHE A 118 8.71 -12.72 17.85
CA PHE A 118 8.51 -13.52 16.64
C PHE A 118 7.31 -13.06 15.83
N LEU A 119 6.19 -12.76 16.51
CA LEU A 119 4.98 -12.26 15.86
C LEU A 119 5.26 -10.94 15.14
N PHE A 120 5.90 -9.99 15.80
CA PHE A 120 6.24 -8.70 15.20
C PHE A 120 7.30 -8.80 14.12
N ALA A 121 8.25 -9.72 14.22
CA ALA A 121 9.18 -9.97 13.12
C ALA A 121 8.48 -10.58 11.90
N ALA A 122 7.60 -11.57 12.11
CA ALA A 122 6.83 -12.18 11.03
C ALA A 122 5.91 -11.17 10.33
N VAL A 123 5.17 -10.37 11.11
CA VAL A 123 4.32 -9.29 10.60
C VAL A 123 5.17 -8.23 9.87
N GLY A 124 6.30 -7.83 10.44
CA GLY A 124 7.21 -6.87 9.83
C GLY A 124 7.75 -7.34 8.47
N VAL A 125 8.18 -8.60 8.38
CA VAL A 125 8.66 -9.21 7.12
C VAL A 125 7.51 -9.34 6.11
N ALA A 126 6.33 -9.78 6.54
CA ALA A 126 5.17 -9.91 5.65
C ALA A 126 4.75 -8.55 5.07
N LEU A 127 4.65 -7.52 5.91
CA LEU A 127 4.34 -6.15 5.49
C LEU A 127 5.44 -5.58 4.58
N PHE A 128 6.72 -5.88 4.86
CA PHE A 128 7.82 -5.48 3.99
C PHE A 128 7.71 -6.14 2.60
N LEU A 129 7.47 -7.45 2.53
CA LEU A 129 7.25 -8.15 1.26
C LEU A 129 6.05 -7.57 0.51
N GLN A 130 4.96 -7.29 1.20
CA GLN A 130 3.79 -6.64 0.60
C GLN A 130 4.10 -5.22 0.11
N SER A 131 4.98 -4.48 0.81
CA SER A 131 5.42 -3.16 0.40
C SER A 131 6.23 -3.18 -0.90
N LEU A 132 7.00 -4.25 -1.17
CA LEU A 132 7.72 -4.41 -2.42
C LEU A 132 6.79 -4.60 -3.63
N VAL A 133 5.64 -5.23 -3.41
CA VAL A 133 4.66 -5.53 -4.47
C VAL A 133 3.71 -4.36 -4.71
N ARG A 134 3.15 -3.77 -3.65
CA ARG A 134 2.10 -2.73 -3.76
C ARG A 134 2.63 -1.30 -3.70
N MET A 135 3.84 -1.08 -3.19
CA MET A 135 4.45 0.25 -3.02
C MET A 135 3.53 1.28 -2.34
N ASP A 136 2.79 0.86 -1.31
CA ASP A 136 1.97 1.76 -0.50
C ASP A 136 2.67 2.15 0.81
N HIS A 137 2.46 3.41 1.23
CA HIS A 137 2.98 3.96 2.49
C HIS A 137 2.51 3.17 3.74
N LYS A 138 1.32 2.57 3.68
CA LYS A 138 0.73 1.79 4.78
C LYS A 138 1.57 0.56 5.12
N PHE A 139 2.10 -0.13 4.11
CA PHE A 139 2.89 -1.35 4.31
C PHE A 139 4.31 -1.04 4.76
N VAL A 140 4.93 0.02 4.22
CA VAL A 140 6.24 0.50 4.67
C VAL A 140 6.18 0.96 6.13
N GLY A 141 5.21 1.82 6.46
CA GLY A 141 5.02 2.28 7.84
C GLY A 141 4.69 1.14 8.79
N GLY A 142 3.85 0.20 8.37
CA GLY A 142 3.55 -1.00 9.15
C GLY A 142 4.77 -1.89 9.40
N ALA A 143 5.60 -2.12 8.39
CA ALA A 143 6.84 -2.89 8.53
C ALA A 143 7.83 -2.20 9.49
N PHE A 144 7.96 -0.88 9.38
CA PHE A 144 8.75 -0.07 10.31
C PHE A 144 8.25 -0.20 11.75
N ILE A 145 6.97 0.08 11.99
CA ILE A 145 6.36 0.02 13.32
C ILE A 145 6.50 -1.37 13.93
N SER A 146 6.30 -2.44 13.14
CA SER A 146 6.42 -3.80 13.64
C SER A 146 7.84 -4.12 14.12
N ILE A 147 8.87 -3.65 13.41
CA ILE A 147 10.25 -3.86 13.83
C ILE A 147 10.60 -3.02 15.08
N GLN A 148 10.10 -1.77 15.15
CA GLN A 148 10.29 -0.95 16.35
C GLN A 148 9.56 -1.52 17.58
N LEU A 149 8.39 -2.14 17.39
CA LEU A 149 7.64 -2.79 18.48
C LEU A 149 8.44 -3.90 19.17
N ILE A 150 9.33 -4.60 18.46
CA ILE A 150 10.23 -5.59 19.06
C ILE A 150 11.09 -4.92 20.14
N LEU A 151 11.62 -3.74 19.85
CA LEU A 151 12.47 -2.99 20.78
C LEU A 151 11.68 -2.38 21.93
N VAL A 152 10.46 -1.88 21.67
CA VAL A 152 9.56 -1.39 22.72
C VAL A 152 9.24 -2.51 23.70
N VAL A 153 8.87 -3.69 23.21
CA VAL A 153 8.59 -4.85 24.06
C VAL A 153 9.86 -5.33 24.78
N ALA A 154 11.02 -5.28 24.14
CA ALA A 154 12.29 -5.60 24.78
C ALA A 154 12.65 -4.62 25.92
N ALA A 155 12.37 -3.33 25.74
CA ALA A 155 12.57 -2.31 26.76
C ALA A 155 11.64 -2.53 27.97
N PHE A 156 10.36 -2.85 27.74
CA PHE A 156 9.40 -3.16 28.81
C PHE A 156 9.78 -4.38 29.66
N ARG A 157 10.51 -5.33 29.09
CA ARG A 157 10.95 -6.56 29.79
C ARG A 157 12.29 -6.37 30.51
N GLU A 158 12.82 -5.13 30.56
CA GLU A 158 14.13 -4.80 31.13
C GLU A 158 15.24 -5.72 30.59
N VAL A 159 15.17 -6.07 29.30
CA VAL A 159 16.21 -6.91 28.71
C VAL A 159 17.50 -6.08 28.73
N SER A 160 18.48 -6.55 29.50
CA SER A 160 19.75 -5.87 29.78
C SER A 160 20.61 -5.57 28.54
N SER A 161 20.17 -6.00 27.35
CA SER A 161 20.80 -5.72 26.05
C SER A 161 20.20 -4.53 25.31
N VAL A 162 19.09 -3.95 25.80
CA VAL A 162 18.63 -2.64 25.31
C VAL A 162 19.67 -1.62 25.76
N PRO A 163 20.26 -0.84 24.84
CA PRO A 163 21.33 0.08 25.21
C PRO A 163 20.89 1.02 26.32
N ASN A 164 21.75 1.20 27.31
CA ASN A 164 21.46 2.02 28.47
C ASN A 164 21.34 3.49 28.02
N PHE A 165 20.12 4.03 28.03
CA PHE A 165 19.84 5.42 27.64
C PHE A 165 20.28 6.46 28.67
N VAL A 166 20.86 6.01 29.79
CA VAL A 166 21.18 6.85 30.96
C VAL A 166 22.39 7.76 30.72
N GLN A 167 23.30 7.41 29.79
CA GLN A 167 24.46 8.27 29.49
C GLN A 167 24.62 8.41 27.98
N PHE A 168 24.17 9.56 27.47
CA PHE A 168 24.44 9.94 26.09
C PHE A 168 25.90 10.39 25.94
N PRO A 169 26.61 9.90 24.91
CA PRO A 169 27.99 10.32 24.67
C PRO A 169 28.07 11.81 24.32
N SER A 170 29.00 12.53 24.95
CA SER A 170 29.33 13.91 24.60
C SER A 170 30.09 14.02 23.27
N ASP A 171 30.85 12.99 22.91
CA ASP A 171 31.65 12.95 21.70
C ASP A 171 30.83 12.56 20.47
N PHE A 172 30.85 13.42 19.44
CA PHE A 172 30.06 13.24 18.21
C PHE A 172 30.33 11.91 17.49
N PHE A 173 31.60 11.51 17.36
CA PHE A 173 31.96 10.27 16.66
C PHE A 173 31.53 9.03 17.46
N TYR A 174 31.61 9.08 18.78
CA TYR A 174 31.15 7.98 19.63
C TYR A 174 29.62 7.91 19.67
N PHE A 175 28.94 9.06 19.66
CA PHE A 175 27.49 9.16 19.49
C PHE A 175 27.03 8.47 18.19
N LEU A 176 27.68 8.79 17.05
CA LEU A 176 27.40 8.15 15.76
C LEU A 176 27.63 6.64 15.74
N GLY A 177 28.63 6.15 16.47
CA GLY A 177 28.96 4.74 16.58
C GLY A 177 28.09 3.95 17.56
N SER A 178 27.24 4.62 18.35
CA SER A 178 26.41 3.95 19.34
C SER A 178 25.33 3.08 18.68
N ASN A 179 25.05 1.90 19.26
CA ASN A 179 24.08 0.96 18.69
C ASN A 179 22.67 1.56 18.56
N VAL A 180 22.28 2.43 19.50
CA VAL A 180 21.00 3.17 19.46
C VAL A 180 20.96 4.11 18.26
N GLN A 181 22.03 4.90 18.07
CA GLN A 181 22.08 5.87 17.01
C GLN A 181 22.17 5.19 15.65
N LEU A 182 22.96 4.13 15.51
CA LEU A 182 23.03 3.33 14.29
C LEU A 182 21.67 2.74 13.92
N LEU A 183 20.95 2.19 14.89
CA LEU A 183 19.58 1.73 14.69
C LEU A 183 18.69 2.88 14.23
N ALA A 184 18.66 4.01 14.94
CA ALA A 184 17.84 5.17 14.60
C ALA A 184 18.13 5.69 13.19
N LEU A 185 19.41 5.77 12.81
CA LEU A 185 19.84 6.23 11.49
C LEU A 185 19.45 5.26 10.38
N ILE A 186 19.60 3.95 10.60
CA ILE A 186 19.22 2.94 9.61
C ILE A 186 17.70 2.84 9.48
N SER A 187 16.98 2.99 10.60
CA SER A 187 15.54 3.11 10.66
C SER A 187 15.03 4.35 9.89
N PHE A 188 15.67 5.50 10.10
CA PHE A 188 15.38 6.73 9.34
C PHE A 188 15.71 6.56 7.85
N ALA A 189 16.88 6.02 7.51
CA ALA A 189 17.29 5.78 6.14
C ALA A 189 16.33 4.82 5.43
N TYR A 190 15.83 3.79 6.11
CA TYR A 190 14.81 2.89 5.58
C TYR A 190 13.54 3.67 5.20
N LEU A 191 12.98 4.47 6.12
CA LEU A 191 11.79 5.26 5.86
C LEU A 191 12.01 6.27 4.73
N GLU A 192 13.12 6.99 4.76
CA GLU A 192 13.46 7.99 3.75
C GLU A 192 13.56 7.38 2.35
N ILE A 193 14.33 6.29 2.20
CA ILE A 193 14.46 5.59 0.92
C ILE A 193 13.10 5.02 0.46
N SER A 194 12.33 4.45 1.37
CA SER A 194 11.02 3.89 1.03
C SER A 194 10.02 4.97 0.61
N TYR A 195 9.98 6.12 1.28
CA TYR A 195 9.11 7.23 0.89
C TYR A 195 9.53 7.85 -0.44
N GLN A 196 10.84 7.99 -0.68
CA GLN A 196 11.35 8.44 -1.98
C GLN A 196 10.98 7.48 -3.11
N MET A 197 11.05 6.17 -2.86
CA MET A 197 10.64 5.15 -3.82
C MET A 197 9.14 5.23 -4.14
N ILE A 198 8.30 5.36 -3.11
CA ILE A 198 6.85 5.52 -3.29
C ILE A 198 6.54 6.81 -4.06
N TYR A 199 7.19 7.92 -3.72
CA TYR A 199 7.04 9.19 -4.42
C TYR A 199 7.43 9.04 -5.91
N SER A 200 8.61 8.49 -6.18
CA SER A 200 9.09 8.25 -7.54
C SER A 200 8.16 7.35 -8.35
N TYR A 201 7.56 6.33 -7.73
CA TYR A 201 6.58 5.47 -8.39
C TYR A 201 5.27 6.22 -8.67
N SER A 202 4.76 6.97 -7.69
CA SER A 202 3.49 7.70 -7.81
C SER A 202 3.54 8.83 -8.85
N VAL A 203 4.69 9.48 -9.00
CA VAL A 203 4.91 10.57 -9.97
C VAL A 203 5.40 10.02 -11.32
N GLY A 204 6.22 8.97 -11.33
CA GLY A 204 6.78 8.39 -12.54
C GLY A 204 5.77 7.59 -13.36
N LYS A 205 4.91 6.79 -12.71
CA LYS A 205 3.96 5.90 -13.40
C LYS A 205 2.98 6.64 -14.33
N PRO A 206 2.33 7.75 -13.94
CA PRO A 206 1.44 8.48 -14.85
C PRO A 206 2.16 9.05 -16.07
N VAL A 207 3.44 9.43 -15.92
CA VAL A 207 4.26 9.95 -17.03
C VAL A 207 4.61 8.82 -17.99
N GLU A 208 5.00 7.67 -17.46
CA GLU A 208 5.30 6.46 -18.24
C GLU A 208 4.07 5.94 -18.99
N GLU A 209 2.90 5.88 -18.35
CA GLU A 209 1.64 5.47 -18.99
C GLU A 209 1.23 6.43 -20.12
N ARG A 210 1.45 7.75 -19.94
CA ARG A 210 1.23 8.75 -21.00
C ARG A 210 2.19 8.57 -22.16
N GLU A 211 3.47 8.34 -21.88
CA GLU A 211 4.46 8.08 -22.92
C GLU A 211 4.12 6.80 -23.70
N GLU A 212 3.74 5.72 -23.03
CA GLU A 212 3.32 4.47 -23.67
C GLU A 212 2.06 4.63 -24.53
N THR A 213 1.05 5.35 -24.02
CA THR A 213 -0.20 5.58 -24.77
C THR A 213 0.06 6.44 -26.00
N LEU A 214 0.86 7.50 -25.89
CA LEU A 214 1.28 8.33 -27.02
C LEU A 214 2.11 7.52 -28.05
N LYS A 215 3.04 6.66 -27.60
CA LYS A 215 3.78 5.75 -28.49
C LYS A 215 2.84 4.79 -29.24
N LYS A 216 1.87 4.20 -28.54
CA LYS A 216 0.86 3.30 -29.15
C LYS A 216 0.01 4.06 -30.18
N GLN A 217 -0.40 5.29 -29.87
CA GLN A 217 -1.16 6.14 -30.79
C GLN A 217 -0.35 6.53 -32.03
N LEU A 218 0.91 6.95 -31.87
CA LEU A 218 1.80 7.25 -33.00
C LEU A 218 2.06 6.03 -33.89
N LEU A 219 2.24 4.85 -33.30
CA LEU A 219 2.39 3.60 -34.05
C LEU A 219 1.10 3.23 -34.80
N ALA A 220 -0.07 3.38 -34.17
CA ALA A 220 -1.36 3.14 -34.81
C ALA A 220 -1.58 4.10 -35.98
N LEU A 221 -1.20 5.37 -35.85
CA LEU A 221 -1.30 6.38 -36.89
C LEU A 221 -0.42 6.01 -38.11
N ARG A 222 0.83 5.60 -37.88
CA ARG A 222 1.73 5.10 -38.95
C ARG A 222 1.25 3.81 -39.61
N MET A 223 0.61 2.91 -38.86
CA MET A 223 0.04 1.68 -39.43
C MET A 223 -1.22 1.97 -40.25
N ALA A 224 -2.06 2.90 -39.80
CA ALA A 224 -3.27 3.31 -40.52
C ALA A 224 -2.92 3.93 -41.88
N THR A 225 -1.89 4.79 -41.91
CA THR A 225 -1.47 5.45 -43.16
C THR A 225 -0.73 4.52 -44.12
N ARG A 226 0.09 3.57 -43.62
CA ARG A 226 0.67 2.52 -44.48
C ARG A 226 -0.39 1.65 -45.15
N LYS A 227 -1.47 1.32 -44.43
CA LYS A 227 -2.61 0.59 -45.01
C LYS A 227 -3.35 1.43 -46.04
N GLN A 228 -3.48 2.73 -45.82
CA GLN A 228 -4.09 3.67 -46.78
C GLN A 228 -3.24 3.80 -48.05
N ASP A 229 -1.92 3.98 -47.93
CA ASP A 229 -1.00 4.03 -49.08
C ASP A 229 -1.06 2.75 -49.93
N ALA A 230 -1.23 1.59 -49.29
CA ALA A 230 -1.39 0.32 -50.00
C ALA A 230 -2.74 0.21 -50.71
N ILE A 231 -3.82 0.71 -50.09
CA ILE A 231 -5.17 0.75 -50.69
C ILE A 231 -5.21 1.76 -51.86
N GLU A 232 -4.62 2.95 -51.73
CA GLU A 232 -4.56 3.97 -52.79
C GLU A 232 -3.72 3.53 -53.99
N ARG A 233 -2.69 2.70 -53.78
CA ARG A 233 -1.90 2.11 -54.87
C ARG A 233 -2.58 0.92 -55.56
N GLY A 234 -3.79 0.53 -55.11
CA GLY A 234 -4.51 -0.61 -55.68
C GLY A 234 -3.86 -1.97 -55.38
N GLU A 235 -2.90 -2.02 -54.44
CA GLU A 235 -2.31 -3.27 -53.99
C GLU A 235 -3.29 -3.96 -53.03
N THR A 236 -3.75 -5.16 -53.41
CA THR A 236 -4.51 -6.00 -52.49
C THR A 236 -3.60 -6.38 -51.34
N VAL A 237 -3.82 -5.76 -50.17
CA VAL A 237 -3.07 -6.09 -48.95
C VAL A 237 -3.43 -7.51 -48.55
N SER A 238 -2.66 -8.46 -49.06
CA SER A 238 -2.66 -9.85 -48.64
C SER A 238 -2.48 -9.89 -47.12
N SER A 239 -3.49 -10.41 -46.43
CA SER A 239 -3.59 -10.52 -44.98
C SER A 239 -2.65 -11.58 -44.39
N THR A 240 -1.43 -11.72 -44.92
CA THR A 240 -0.56 -12.86 -44.65
C THR A 240 0.67 -12.44 -43.84
N ALA A 241 0.46 -11.71 -42.74
CA ALA A 241 1.44 -11.56 -41.65
C ALA A 241 0.84 -10.81 -40.46
N MET A 242 -0.22 -11.34 -39.83
CA MET A 242 -0.62 -10.88 -38.49
C MET A 242 -0.38 -11.98 -37.47
N SER A 243 0.79 -11.90 -36.83
CA SER A 243 1.12 -12.69 -35.65
C SER A 243 0.12 -12.37 -34.54
N ARG A 244 -0.47 -13.45 -34.02
CA ARG A 244 -1.32 -13.53 -32.84
C ARG A 244 -0.69 -12.77 -31.65
N SER A 245 -1.31 -11.69 -31.21
CA SER A 245 -1.65 -11.46 -29.79
C SER A 245 -2.31 -10.08 -29.62
N SER A 246 -3.42 -10.06 -28.87
CA SER A 246 -3.98 -8.87 -28.21
C SER A 246 -4.71 -7.80 -29.05
N GLY A 247 -5.61 -8.19 -29.96
CA GLY A 247 -6.49 -7.22 -30.64
C GLY A 247 -7.94 -7.62 -30.90
N ALA A 248 -8.41 -8.76 -30.39
CA ALA A 248 -9.66 -9.37 -30.87
C ALA A 248 -10.94 -8.52 -30.68
N THR A 249 -10.98 -7.56 -29.76
CA THR A 249 -12.16 -6.73 -29.50
C THR A 249 -12.22 -5.44 -30.33
N VAL A 250 -11.09 -4.93 -30.84
CA VAL A 250 -11.07 -3.74 -31.72
C VAL A 250 -11.18 -4.16 -33.19
N PHE A 251 -10.67 -5.34 -33.55
CA PHE A 251 -10.77 -5.88 -34.90
C PHE A 251 -12.19 -6.36 -35.28
N SER A 252 -13.04 -6.76 -34.33
CA SER A 252 -14.44 -7.09 -34.62
C SER A 252 -15.27 -5.84 -34.94
N PHE A 253 -15.04 -4.72 -34.24
CA PHE A 253 -15.67 -3.43 -34.52
C PHE A 253 -15.28 -2.89 -35.90
N VAL A 254 -14.00 -3.02 -36.27
CA VAL A 254 -13.52 -2.58 -37.59
C VAL A 254 -14.05 -3.47 -38.70
N ARG A 255 -14.15 -4.79 -38.47
CA ARG A 255 -14.72 -5.73 -39.45
C ARG A 255 -16.22 -5.53 -39.64
N GLU A 256 -16.99 -5.37 -38.56
CA GLU A 256 -18.43 -5.09 -38.62
C GLU A 256 -18.72 -3.72 -39.25
N ALA A 257 -17.85 -2.73 -38.99
CA ALA A 257 -17.91 -1.43 -39.66
C ALA A 257 -17.56 -1.52 -41.15
N ILE A 258 -16.69 -2.44 -41.59
CA ILE A 258 -16.33 -2.66 -43.00
C ILE A 258 -17.42 -3.45 -43.73
N GLU A 259 -18.02 -4.46 -43.10
CA GLU A 259 -19.14 -5.23 -43.69
C GLU A 259 -20.41 -4.39 -43.81
N ARG A 260 -20.63 -3.39 -42.95
CA ARG A 260 -21.66 -2.36 -43.15
C ARG A 260 -21.26 -1.25 -44.15
N ARG A 261 -19.99 -1.15 -44.54
CA ARG A 261 -19.45 -0.08 -45.42
C ARG A 261 -19.68 -0.30 -46.92
N VAL A 262 -20.12 -1.50 -47.32
CA VAL A 262 -20.39 -1.80 -48.73
C VAL A 262 -21.81 -1.38 -49.15
N VAL A 263 -22.67 -1.00 -48.21
CA VAL A 263 -24.07 -0.61 -48.52
C VAL A 263 -24.47 0.65 -47.75
N GLY A 264 -24.07 1.85 -48.21
CA GLY A 264 -24.57 3.11 -47.66
C GLY A 264 -23.72 4.34 -48.00
N THR A 265 -24.11 5.06 -49.04
CA THR A 265 -23.36 6.15 -49.70
C THR A 265 -23.16 7.46 -48.91
N SER A 266 -23.54 7.53 -47.62
CA SER A 266 -23.37 8.76 -46.80
C SER A 266 -22.28 8.64 -45.71
N GLU A 267 -21.94 7.45 -45.23
CA GLU A 267 -20.89 7.24 -44.21
C GLU A 267 -19.49 7.06 -44.84
N ALA A 268 -19.41 6.85 -46.15
CA ALA A 268 -18.14 6.78 -46.89
C ALA A 268 -17.42 8.14 -46.97
N LEU A 269 -18.18 9.24 -47.05
CA LEU A 269 -17.65 10.62 -47.08
C LEU A 269 -17.12 11.07 -45.72
N GLU A 270 -17.83 10.76 -44.63
CA GLU A 270 -17.38 11.08 -43.27
C GLU A 270 -16.11 10.28 -42.91
N ASN A 271 -15.98 9.07 -43.44
CA ASN A 271 -14.74 8.31 -43.33
C ASN A 271 -13.63 8.81 -44.27
N LEU A 272 -13.92 9.38 -45.44
CA LEU A 272 -12.91 10.02 -46.29
C LEU A 272 -12.34 11.29 -45.63
N ASP A 273 -13.18 12.05 -44.94
CA ASP A 273 -12.76 13.23 -44.18
C ASP A 273 -11.89 12.84 -42.99
N ALA A 274 -12.31 11.81 -42.21
CA ALA A 274 -11.47 11.24 -41.16
C ALA A 274 -10.16 10.63 -41.69
N VAL A 275 -10.16 10.10 -42.91
CA VAL A 275 -8.96 9.57 -43.60
C VAL A 275 -8.02 10.71 -44.03
N ALA A 276 -8.56 11.80 -44.58
CA ALA A 276 -7.81 12.99 -44.94
C ALA A 276 -7.20 13.67 -43.71
N ASP A 277 -7.92 13.70 -42.59
CA ASP A 277 -7.44 14.22 -41.31
C ASP A 277 -6.31 13.38 -40.73
N VAL A 278 -6.38 12.04 -40.82
CA VAL A 278 -5.28 11.15 -40.39
C VAL A 278 -4.02 11.37 -41.24
N ARG A 279 -4.16 11.58 -42.55
CA ARG A 279 -3.04 11.88 -43.45
C ARG A 279 -2.43 13.26 -43.19
N ARG A 280 -3.27 14.27 -42.95
CA ARG A 280 -2.83 15.62 -42.53
C ARG A 280 -2.09 15.56 -41.20
N LEU A 281 -2.61 14.82 -40.22
CA LEU A 281 -1.95 14.61 -38.93
C LEU A 281 -0.60 13.91 -39.09
N GLN A 282 -0.50 12.89 -39.95
CA GLN A 282 0.79 12.25 -40.18
C GLN A 282 1.78 13.20 -40.85
N ASN A 283 1.37 13.89 -41.90
CA ASN A 283 2.25 14.84 -42.60
C ASN A 283 2.73 15.94 -41.64
N PHE A 284 1.83 16.46 -40.80
CA PHE A 284 2.17 17.45 -39.78
C PHE A 284 3.15 16.90 -38.74
N VAL A 285 2.93 15.67 -38.27
CA VAL A 285 3.85 15.00 -37.33
C VAL A 285 5.21 14.73 -37.99
N ASP A 286 5.25 14.24 -39.23
CA ASP A 286 6.48 13.93 -39.94
C ASP A 286 7.24 15.22 -40.33
N GLU A 287 6.53 16.32 -40.62
CA GLU A 287 7.09 17.64 -40.86
C GLU A 287 7.68 18.24 -39.57
N ILE A 288 6.98 18.12 -38.44
CA ILE A 288 7.52 18.51 -37.13
C ILE A 288 8.78 17.70 -36.80
N LEU A 289 8.76 16.38 -36.99
CA LEU A 289 9.90 15.51 -36.70
C LEU A 289 11.10 15.74 -37.65
N ARG A 290 10.87 16.20 -38.88
CA ARG A 290 11.92 16.58 -39.83
C ARG A 290 12.56 17.91 -39.48
N ASN A 291 11.76 18.88 -39.05
CA ASN A 291 12.22 20.23 -38.74
C ASN A 291 12.86 20.31 -37.35
N ASP A 292 12.37 19.52 -36.40
CA ASP A 292 12.95 19.41 -35.06
C ASP A 292 12.97 17.95 -34.57
N PRO A 293 14.16 17.29 -34.57
CA PRO A 293 14.28 15.94 -34.04
C PRO A 293 14.03 15.88 -32.52
N ALA A 294 14.13 16.99 -31.78
CA ALA A 294 13.81 17.08 -30.35
C ALA A 294 12.29 17.14 -30.09
N ALA A 295 11.49 17.56 -31.08
CA ALA A 295 10.04 17.54 -30.99
C ALA A 295 9.48 16.11 -30.82
N ARG A 296 10.24 15.07 -31.18
CA ARG A 296 9.88 13.68 -30.86
C ARG A 296 9.78 13.46 -29.36
N ASP A 297 10.74 14.00 -28.61
CA ASP A 297 10.79 13.86 -27.16
C ASP A 297 9.75 14.78 -26.49
N GLU A 298 9.42 15.94 -27.07
CA GLU A 298 8.30 16.78 -26.60
C GLU A 298 6.92 16.15 -26.89
N LEU A 299 6.69 15.65 -28.11
CA LEU A 299 5.43 15.02 -28.53
C LEU A 299 5.16 13.70 -27.80
N THR A 300 6.21 13.00 -27.36
CA THR A 300 6.08 11.80 -26.51
C THR A 300 6.02 12.12 -25.02
N ALA A 301 6.00 13.41 -24.65
CA ALA A 301 6.09 13.90 -23.28
C ALA A 301 7.35 13.44 -22.52
N ARG A 302 8.34 12.91 -23.24
CA ARG A 302 9.64 12.48 -22.69
C ARG A 302 10.49 13.67 -22.24
N ALA A 303 10.32 14.83 -22.86
CA ALA A 303 10.92 16.09 -22.42
C ALA A 303 10.28 16.65 -21.14
N ALA A 304 9.00 16.33 -20.87
CA ALA A 304 8.32 16.68 -19.63
C ALA A 304 8.63 15.71 -18.48
N ALA A 305 9.16 14.51 -18.80
CA ALA A 305 9.68 13.59 -17.82
C ALA A 305 11.04 14.12 -17.30
N PRO A 306 11.19 14.39 -15.99
CA PRO A 306 12.46 14.83 -15.46
C PRO A 306 13.52 13.75 -15.70
N SER A 307 14.72 14.15 -16.14
CA SER A 307 15.76 13.17 -16.49
C SER A 307 16.05 12.27 -15.29
N GLN A 308 16.06 10.94 -15.51
CA GLN A 308 16.24 9.95 -14.43
C GLN A 308 17.50 10.23 -13.59
N GLY A 309 18.60 10.65 -14.24
CA GLY A 309 19.83 11.02 -13.57
C GLY A 309 19.73 12.27 -12.69
N TYR A 310 19.00 13.31 -13.14
CA TYR A 310 18.75 14.50 -12.33
C TYR A 310 17.86 14.18 -11.13
N VAL A 311 16.79 13.40 -11.33
CA VAL A 311 15.88 12.97 -10.25
C VAL A 311 16.64 12.14 -9.21
N VAL A 312 17.45 11.17 -9.64
CA VAL A 312 18.24 10.34 -8.71
C VAL A 312 19.26 11.20 -7.96
N ARG A 313 20.01 12.08 -8.65
CA ARG A 313 21.01 12.94 -7.99
C ARG A 313 20.37 13.91 -7.00
N SER A 314 19.29 14.60 -7.38
CA SER A 314 18.61 15.54 -6.49
C SER A 314 18.00 14.83 -5.28
N THR A 315 17.44 13.63 -5.50
CA THR A 315 16.89 12.78 -4.44
C THR A 315 17.97 12.31 -3.47
N VAL A 316 19.10 11.82 -3.98
CA VAL A 316 20.23 11.38 -3.15
C VAL A 316 20.84 12.56 -2.38
N LEU A 317 21.09 13.69 -3.04
CA LEU A 317 21.66 14.88 -2.39
C LEU A 317 20.72 15.41 -1.30
N GLY A 318 19.42 15.48 -1.59
CA GLY A 318 18.40 15.88 -0.63
C GLY A 318 18.24 14.88 0.53
N SER A 319 18.44 13.59 0.29
CA SER A 319 18.45 12.54 1.32
C SER A 319 19.64 12.70 2.26
N VAL A 320 20.84 12.90 1.70
CA VAL A 320 22.08 13.11 2.47
C VAL A 320 21.97 14.36 3.33
N PHE A 321 21.45 15.47 2.77
CA PHE A 321 21.24 16.70 3.53
C PHE A 321 20.24 16.49 4.67
N ARG A 322 19.10 15.85 4.41
CA ARG A 322 18.09 15.55 5.45
C ARG A 322 18.65 14.64 6.54
N LEU A 323 19.38 13.59 6.17
CA LEU A 323 20.01 12.67 7.12
C LEU A 323 21.07 13.39 7.95
N GLY A 324 21.88 14.26 7.33
CA GLY A 324 22.84 15.12 8.03
C GLY A 324 22.17 16.08 9.00
N CYS A 325 21.06 16.72 8.60
CA CYS A 325 20.27 17.57 9.50
C CYS A 325 19.70 16.78 10.68
N VAL A 326 19.15 15.58 10.44
CA VAL A 326 18.63 14.73 11.52
C VAL A 326 19.74 14.33 12.49
N VAL A 327 20.92 13.95 11.99
CA VAL A 327 22.09 13.65 12.84
C VAL A 327 22.50 14.86 13.67
N ALA A 328 22.64 16.02 13.03
CA ALA A 328 23.09 17.25 13.71
C ALA A 328 22.08 17.70 14.76
N ILE A 329 20.79 17.73 14.42
CA ILE A 329 19.72 18.11 15.34
C ILE A 329 19.62 17.09 16.48
N SER A 330 19.69 15.79 16.20
CA SER A 330 19.67 14.74 17.22
C SER A 330 20.83 14.90 18.20
N PHE A 331 22.04 15.17 17.71
CA PHE A 331 23.20 15.40 18.56
C PHE A 331 23.04 16.66 19.42
N LEU A 332 22.60 17.77 18.83
CA LEU A 332 22.36 19.02 19.56
C LEU A 332 21.32 18.86 20.67
N LEU A 333 20.26 18.09 20.42
CA LEU A 333 19.18 17.87 21.37
C LEU A 333 19.50 16.83 22.46
N MET A 334 20.34 15.86 22.15
CA MET A 334 20.71 14.81 23.11
C MET A 334 21.94 15.18 23.95
N ASN A 335 22.65 16.26 23.60
CA ASN A 335 23.83 16.70 24.32
C ASN A 335 23.49 17.86 25.29
N PRO A 336 23.37 17.60 26.60
CA PRO A 336 23.02 18.62 27.58
C PRO A 336 24.05 19.76 27.64
N SER A 337 25.32 19.50 27.31
CA SER A 337 26.37 20.53 27.29
C SER A 337 26.11 21.65 26.27
N VAL A 338 25.43 21.32 25.16
CA VAL A 338 25.04 22.31 24.13
C VAL A 338 24.03 23.30 24.72
N PHE A 339 23.07 22.84 25.52
CA PHE A 339 22.09 23.70 26.16
C PHE A 339 22.69 24.55 27.28
N VAL A 340 23.58 23.97 28.08
CA VAL A 340 24.31 24.71 29.12
C VAL A 340 25.11 25.86 28.49
N ALA A 341 25.81 25.59 27.37
CA ALA A 341 26.57 26.60 26.65
C ALA A 341 25.66 27.66 25.97
N LEU A 342 24.57 27.24 25.32
CA LEU A 342 23.68 28.13 24.59
C LEU A 342 22.89 29.07 25.51
N LEU A 343 22.42 28.55 26.65
CA LEU A 343 21.61 29.30 27.61
C LEU A 343 22.43 29.96 28.72
N SER A 344 23.75 29.73 28.76
CA SER A 344 24.66 30.25 29.79
C SER A 344 24.12 29.99 31.22
N LEU A 345 23.74 28.74 31.49
CA LEU A 345 23.06 28.38 32.73
C LEU A 345 23.97 28.60 33.96
N PRO A 346 23.43 29.11 35.08
CA PRO A 346 24.19 29.26 36.32
C PRO A 346 24.75 27.91 36.83
N PRO A 347 25.89 27.92 37.54
CA PRO A 347 26.56 26.71 38.01
C PRO A 347 25.66 25.79 38.87
N GLY A 348 24.75 26.37 39.66
CA GLY A 348 23.79 25.59 40.45
C GLY A 348 22.77 24.79 39.63
N ILE A 349 22.53 25.17 38.38
CA ILE A 349 21.67 24.42 37.44
C ILE A 349 22.54 23.52 36.56
N SER A 350 23.70 23.99 36.08
CA SER A 350 24.60 23.20 35.22
C SER A 350 25.11 21.92 35.87
N ASP A 351 25.29 21.94 37.19
CA ASP A 351 25.80 20.80 37.96
C ASP A 351 24.67 19.93 38.53
N SER A 352 23.41 20.25 38.19
CA SER A 352 22.26 19.48 38.65
C SER A 352 22.20 18.12 37.97
N VAL A 353 21.95 17.08 38.78
CA VAL A 353 21.67 15.71 38.30
C VAL A 353 20.44 15.68 37.38
N GLU A 354 19.54 16.66 37.50
CA GLU A 354 18.34 16.80 36.68
C GLU A 354 18.64 17.11 35.21
N LEU A 355 19.82 17.65 34.87
CA LEU A 355 20.21 17.87 33.46
C LEU A 355 20.57 16.57 32.73
N LEU A 356 20.95 15.53 33.48
CA LEU A 356 21.27 14.21 32.94
C LEU A 356 20.04 13.32 32.83
N GLN A 357 18.91 13.76 33.37
CA GLN A 357 17.67 13.02 33.36
C GLN A 357 16.98 13.11 31.97
N PRO A 358 16.46 11.99 31.44
CA PRO A 358 15.79 11.97 30.13
C PRO A 358 14.54 12.88 30.07
N GLU A 359 13.95 13.19 31.22
CA GLU A 359 12.84 14.12 31.38
C GLU A 359 13.18 15.53 30.87
N PHE A 360 14.41 16.00 31.14
CA PHE A 360 14.87 17.29 30.64
C PHE A 360 14.96 17.29 29.12
N ILE A 361 15.50 16.22 28.53
CA ILE A 361 15.57 16.04 27.07
C ILE A 361 14.16 16.04 26.45
N LEU A 362 13.19 15.36 27.08
CA LEU A 362 11.79 15.32 26.63
C LEU A 362 11.14 16.71 26.64
N LEU A 363 11.44 17.54 27.62
CA LEU A 363 10.91 18.91 27.72
C LEU A 363 11.30 19.77 26.51
N PHE A 364 12.50 19.58 25.93
CA PHE A 364 12.92 20.25 24.69
C PHE A 364 12.47 19.53 23.42
N LEU A 365 12.36 18.20 23.45
CA LEU A 365 11.97 17.40 22.29
C LEU A 365 10.50 17.64 21.90
N VAL A 366 9.59 17.73 22.88
CA VAL A 366 8.15 17.87 22.63
C VAL A 366 7.80 19.14 21.82
N PRO A 367 8.26 20.35 22.20
CA PRO A 367 8.04 21.55 21.38
C PRO A 367 8.64 21.44 19.97
N MET A 368 9.79 20.78 19.82
CA MET A 368 10.45 20.62 18.53
C MET A 368 9.69 19.64 17.62
N ILE A 369 9.14 18.56 18.19
CA ILE A 369 8.25 17.64 17.47
C ILE A 369 6.96 18.35 17.05
N LEU A 370 6.39 19.18 17.93
CA LEU A 370 5.17 19.96 17.65
C LEU A 370 5.38 21.08 16.62
N LEU A 371 6.63 21.49 16.39
CA LEU A 371 6.99 22.44 15.34
C LEU A 371 6.70 21.87 13.93
N PHE A 372 6.86 20.56 13.71
CA PHE A 372 6.56 19.95 12.41
C PHE A 372 5.09 20.06 11.97
N PRO A 373 4.08 19.62 12.75
CA PRO A 373 2.68 19.81 12.38
C PRO A 373 2.30 21.30 12.32
N PHE A 374 2.91 22.15 13.16
CA PHE A 374 2.70 23.59 13.11
C PHE A 374 3.20 24.22 11.79
N VAL A 375 4.41 23.88 11.35
CA VAL A 375 4.96 24.32 10.06
C VAL A 375 4.15 23.75 8.91
N ALA A 376 3.73 22.48 8.98
CA ALA A 376 2.86 21.88 7.97
C ALA A 376 1.52 22.61 7.86
N MET A 377 0.93 23.02 8.99
CA MET A 377 -0.29 23.82 9.05
C MET A 377 -0.09 25.22 8.43
N LEU A 378 1.05 25.87 8.72
CA LEU A 378 1.40 27.16 8.11
C LEU A 378 1.58 27.05 6.60
N ILE A 379 2.34 26.05 6.11
CA ILE A 379 2.52 25.79 4.68
C ILE A 379 1.16 25.50 4.02
N GLY A 380 0.34 24.65 4.63
CA GLY A 380 -1.01 24.36 4.15
C GLY A 380 -1.88 25.62 4.05
N SER A 381 -1.79 26.52 5.03
CA SER A 381 -2.50 27.80 5.01
C SER A 381 -2.00 28.76 3.93
N LEU A 382 -0.68 28.80 3.68
CA LEU A 382 -0.07 29.63 2.65
C LEU A 382 -0.39 29.12 1.23
N VAL A 383 -0.26 27.80 1.00
CA VAL A 383 -0.56 27.18 -0.29
C VAL A 383 -2.06 27.23 -0.60
N ALA A 384 -2.93 27.07 0.40
CA ALA A 384 -4.38 27.25 0.23
C ALA A 384 -4.74 28.68 -0.18
N ARG A 385 -3.94 29.68 0.18
CA ARG A 385 -4.12 31.08 -0.27
C ARG A 385 -3.70 31.30 -1.71
N GLU A 386 -2.72 30.55 -2.23
CA GLU A 386 -2.33 30.61 -3.66
C GLU A 386 -3.30 29.84 -4.57
N GLY A 387 -4.00 28.82 -4.05
CA GLY A 387 -4.98 28.02 -4.79
C GLY A 387 -6.35 28.69 -5.04
N GLU A 388 -6.64 29.83 -4.41
CA GLU A 388 -7.83 30.64 -4.72
C GLU A 388 -7.57 31.69 -5.79
N ILE A 389 -7.02 31.30 -6.95
CA ILE A 389 -7.34 32.03 -8.18
C ILE A 389 -8.80 31.70 -8.48
N LYS A 390 -9.72 32.43 -7.84
CA LYS A 390 -11.14 32.37 -8.18
C LYS A 390 -11.23 32.59 -9.70
N PRO A 391 -11.73 31.62 -10.49
CA PRO A 391 -11.95 31.87 -11.91
C PRO A 391 -12.84 33.10 -11.98
N ASP A 392 -12.41 34.07 -12.78
CA ASP A 392 -13.03 35.37 -12.88
C ASP A 392 -14.54 35.17 -13.05
N LYS A 393 -15.35 36.02 -12.40
CA LYS A 393 -16.82 35.86 -12.43
C LYS A 393 -17.33 35.78 -13.87
N GLU A 394 -16.65 36.44 -14.80
CA GLU A 394 -16.88 36.36 -16.23
C GLU A 394 -16.65 34.96 -16.85
N GLU A 395 -15.61 34.23 -16.44
CA GLU A 395 -15.29 32.92 -17.00
C GLU A 395 -16.30 31.85 -16.57
N LYS A 396 -16.75 31.92 -15.31
CA LYS A 396 -17.88 31.09 -14.80
C LYS A 396 -19.20 31.42 -15.49
N GLU A 397 -19.44 32.68 -15.85
CA GLU A 397 -20.62 33.07 -16.63
C GLU A 397 -20.54 32.60 -18.09
N LYS A 398 -19.38 32.71 -18.73
CA LYS A 398 -19.13 32.18 -20.09
C LYS A 398 -19.38 30.67 -20.14
N LEU A 399 -18.81 29.90 -19.22
CA LEU A 399 -19.03 28.45 -19.14
C LEU A 399 -20.49 28.08 -18.85
N ARG A 400 -21.22 28.90 -18.08
CA ARG A 400 -22.66 28.71 -17.86
C ARG A 400 -23.49 29.02 -19.10
N LYS A 401 -23.13 30.06 -19.88
CA LYS A 401 -23.76 30.38 -21.16
C LYS A 401 -23.51 29.29 -22.18
N GLU A 402 -22.27 28.82 -22.33
CA GLU A 402 -21.92 27.71 -23.22
C GLU A 402 -22.65 26.40 -22.87
N LYS A 403 -22.74 26.06 -21.58
CA LYS A 403 -23.53 24.88 -21.15
C LYS A 403 -25.02 25.02 -21.44
N LYS A 404 -25.58 26.23 -21.33
CA LYS A 404 -26.98 26.49 -21.69
C LYS A 404 -27.19 26.39 -23.20
N GLU A 405 -26.28 26.93 -24.00
CA GLU A 405 -26.31 26.83 -25.46
C GLU A 405 -26.15 25.40 -25.95
N LEU A 406 -25.22 24.62 -25.39
CA LEU A 406 -25.05 23.21 -25.72
C LEU A 406 -26.31 22.39 -25.37
N LYS A 407 -26.97 22.67 -24.24
CA LYS A 407 -28.25 22.04 -23.89
C LYS A 407 -29.37 22.45 -24.85
N ALA A 408 -29.41 23.71 -25.29
CA ALA A 408 -30.38 24.19 -26.26
C ALA A 408 -30.17 23.53 -27.63
N LYS A 409 -28.92 23.45 -28.12
CA LYS A 409 -28.55 22.75 -29.37
C LYS A 409 -28.91 21.27 -29.31
N LYS A 410 -28.64 20.58 -28.19
CA LYS A 410 -29.05 19.17 -28.00
C LYS A 410 -30.57 18.99 -28.05
N ARG A 411 -31.34 19.88 -27.40
CA ARG A 411 -32.82 19.83 -27.43
C ARG A 411 -33.38 20.13 -28.83
N ALA A 412 -32.77 21.06 -29.57
CA ALA A 412 -33.15 21.34 -30.96
C ALA A 412 -32.86 20.14 -31.88
N ALA A 413 -31.67 19.52 -31.74
CA ALA A 413 -31.31 18.32 -32.49
C ALA A 413 -32.23 17.13 -32.17
N GLU A 414 -32.67 16.97 -30.92
CA GLU A 414 -33.61 15.92 -30.53
C GLU A 414 -35.02 16.15 -31.09
N LYS A 415 -35.49 17.41 -31.10
CA LYS A 415 -36.75 17.79 -31.75
C LYS A 415 -36.70 17.53 -33.26
N ALA A 416 -35.64 17.94 -33.94
CA ALA A 416 -35.43 17.68 -35.36
C ALA A 416 -35.37 16.18 -35.68
N ARG A 417 -34.79 15.35 -34.79
CA ARG A 417 -34.82 13.88 -34.92
C ARG A 417 -36.23 13.32 -34.79
N LYS A 418 -37.03 13.81 -33.84
CA LYS A 418 -38.42 13.38 -33.65
C LYS A 418 -39.30 13.77 -34.84
N GLU A 419 -39.11 14.97 -35.38
CA GLU A 419 -39.82 15.45 -36.57
C GLU A 419 -39.47 14.66 -37.83
N ARG A 420 -38.17 14.39 -38.06
CA ARG A 420 -37.71 13.49 -39.14
C ARG A 420 -38.26 12.07 -38.98
N SER A 421 -38.43 11.58 -37.75
CA SER A 421 -39.03 10.26 -37.50
C SER A 421 -40.54 10.24 -37.74
N ARG A 422 -41.25 11.36 -37.56
CA ARG A 422 -42.67 11.50 -37.91
C ARG A 422 -42.87 11.57 -39.41
N ILE A 423 -42.09 12.41 -40.11
CA ILE A 423 -42.09 12.48 -41.58
C ILE A 423 -41.77 11.10 -42.18
N ARG A 424 -40.79 10.37 -41.65
CA ARG A 424 -40.50 8.99 -42.10
C ARG A 424 -41.63 8.01 -41.82
N LYS A 425 -42.49 8.25 -40.83
CA LYS A 425 -43.66 7.41 -40.55
C LYS A 425 -44.86 7.79 -41.41
N GLU A 426 -45.03 9.07 -41.73
CA GLU A 426 -46.05 9.57 -42.68
C GLU A 426 -45.72 9.09 -44.11
N VAL A 427 -44.48 9.26 -44.57
CA VAL A 427 -44.01 8.75 -45.88
C VAL A 427 -44.10 7.23 -45.98
N ARG A 428 -43.96 6.50 -44.86
CA ARG A 428 -44.09 5.03 -44.83
C ARG A 428 -45.53 4.56 -44.61
N GLY A 429 -46.45 5.46 -44.25
CA GLY A 429 -47.89 5.21 -44.15
C GLY A 429 -48.64 5.57 -45.44
N GLU A 430 -48.07 6.44 -46.28
CA GLU A 430 -48.61 6.82 -47.59
C GLU A 430 -47.99 6.03 -48.77
N ALA A 431 -46.90 5.27 -48.55
CA ALA A 431 -46.31 4.38 -49.57
C ALA A 431 -46.87 2.94 -49.52
N GLU A 432 -48.16 2.79 -49.25
CA GLU A 432 -48.94 1.57 -49.52
C GLU A 432 -50.04 1.81 -50.59
N GLU A 433 -49.88 2.86 -51.41
CA GLU A 433 -50.52 2.94 -52.73
C GLU A 433 -49.58 2.38 -53.79
N LYS A 434 -49.98 1.24 -54.36
CA LYS A 434 -49.33 0.48 -55.44
C LYS A 434 -48.62 1.38 -56.46
N ASP A 435 -47.30 1.41 -56.40
CA ASP A 435 -46.49 1.99 -57.47
C ASP A 435 -46.54 1.06 -58.69
N GLU A 436 -46.87 1.65 -59.85
CA GLU A 436 -47.22 0.96 -61.10
C GLU A 436 -46.04 0.17 -61.70
N TRP A 437 -44.84 0.36 -61.15
CA TRP A 437 -43.59 -0.28 -61.56
C TRP A 437 -43.48 -1.75 -61.14
N ASP A 438 -44.12 -2.17 -60.03
CA ASP A 438 -44.10 -3.58 -59.60
C ASP A 438 -45.03 -4.47 -60.45
N ARG A 439 -46.10 -3.91 -61.05
CA ARG A 439 -46.94 -4.64 -62.01
C ARG A 439 -46.27 -4.85 -63.37
N ALA A 440 -45.35 -3.97 -63.75
CA ALA A 440 -44.62 -4.09 -65.02
C ALA A 440 -43.56 -5.22 -64.96
N ILE A 441 -43.03 -5.55 -63.79
CA ILE A 441 -42.03 -6.60 -63.61
C ILE A 441 -42.67 -8.01 -63.59
N GLU A 442 -43.93 -8.13 -63.16
CA GLU A 442 -44.65 -9.40 -63.19
C GLU A 442 -45.16 -9.80 -64.58
N GLN A 443 -45.36 -8.86 -65.52
CA GLN A 443 -45.74 -9.16 -66.90
C GLN A 443 -44.55 -9.53 -67.82
N VAL A 444 -43.30 -9.31 -67.39
CA VAL A 444 -42.10 -9.69 -68.16
C VAL A 444 -41.57 -11.08 -67.77
N LYS A 445 -42.22 -11.76 -66.82
CA LYS A 445 -41.88 -13.11 -66.36
C LYS A 445 -42.89 -14.20 -66.73
N GLN A 446 -43.82 -13.92 -67.65
CA GLN A 446 -44.48 -14.92 -68.49
C GLN A 446 -43.99 -14.77 -69.93
#